data_AF-A0A839TIP9-F1
#
_entry.id   AF-A0A839TIP9-F1
#
_cell.length_a   1.000
_cell.length_b   1.000
_cell.length_c   1.000
_cell.angle_alpha   90.00
_cell.angle_beta   90.00
_cell.angle_gamma   90.00
#
_symmetry.space_group_name_H-M   'P 1'
#
loop_
_entity.id
_entity.type
_entity.pdbx_description
1 polymer ?
#
loop_
_entity_poly.entity_id
_entity_poly.type
_entity_poly.pdbx_seq_one_letter_code
_entity_poly.pdbx_strand_id
1 'polypeptide(L)'
;MMRQIAGVDWNEYNQISSHQSLETVEYLYNHADMIAVGDYPDIIRGENGTDGALTESYDAILAELYTREPSKFIEALAGLETPSEMESVVSHLTYGLSYQDTAQVKAKLEQLKQTGDLSVDERRVADQLLGRVEHPY
;
A
#
# COMPACT_ATOMS: atom_id res chain seq x y z
N MET A 1 -5.43 12.87 12.38
CA MET A 1 -4.01 12.56 12.09
C MET A 1 -3.91 11.90 10.73
N MET A 2 -4.59 10.77 10.48
CA MET A 2 -4.48 10.04 9.21
C MET A 2 -4.90 10.82 7.96
N ARG A 3 -5.98 11.62 8.02
CA ARG A 3 -6.36 12.52 6.91
C ARG A 3 -5.28 13.52 6.47
N GLN A 4 -4.29 13.80 7.32
CA GLN A 4 -3.19 14.69 6.97
C GLN A 4 -2.09 13.96 6.21
N ILE A 5 -2.06 12.61 6.23
CA ILE A 5 -1.15 11.76 5.47
C ILE A 5 -1.58 11.71 4.00
N ALA A 6 -2.89 11.73 3.74
CA ALA A 6 -3.45 11.82 2.40
C ALA A 6 -2.96 13.10 1.71
N GLY A 7 -1.96 12.98 0.83
CA GLY A 7 -1.36 14.10 0.11
C GLY A 7 -0.10 14.70 0.76
N VAL A 8 0.54 14.01 1.71
CA VAL A 8 1.91 14.35 2.10
C VAL A 8 2.83 14.08 0.92
N ASP A 9 3.59 15.10 0.52
CA ASP A 9 4.84 14.92 -0.18
C ASP A 9 5.94 14.75 0.87
N TRP A 10 6.51 13.55 0.96
CA TRP A 10 7.49 13.25 1.99
C TRP A 10 8.81 14.01 1.81
N ASN A 11 9.16 14.42 0.59
CA ASN A 11 10.33 15.26 0.36
C ASN A 11 10.10 16.66 0.92
N GLU A 12 8.93 17.23 0.65
CA GLU A 12 8.54 18.53 1.22
C GLU A 12 8.45 18.45 2.75
N TYR A 13 7.80 17.41 3.29
CA TYR A 13 7.74 17.17 4.73
C TYR A 13 9.14 17.06 5.34
N ASN A 14 10.05 16.33 4.70
CA ASN A 14 11.42 16.16 5.17
C ASN A 14 12.15 17.51 5.27
N GLN A 15 11.91 18.43 4.34
CA GLN A 15 12.51 19.77 4.36
C GLN A 15 11.96 20.64 5.51
N ILE A 16 10.64 20.68 5.69
CA ILE A 16 10.01 21.55 6.70
C ILE A 16 10.12 21.00 8.13
N SER A 17 10.26 19.68 8.28
CA SER A 17 10.37 19.01 9.58
C SER A 17 11.81 18.94 10.11
N SER A 18 12.80 19.52 9.44
CA SER A 18 14.22 19.34 9.78
C SER A 18 14.66 17.87 9.70
N HIS A 19 14.30 17.21 8.60
CA HIS A 19 14.68 15.85 8.24
C HIS A 19 14.02 14.70 9.03
N GLN A 20 12.76 14.85 9.44
CA GLN A 20 12.04 13.87 10.26
C GLN A 20 11.08 12.95 9.48
N SER A 21 11.14 12.92 8.13
CA SER A 21 10.23 12.06 7.36
C SER A 21 10.41 10.58 7.70
N LEU A 22 11.67 10.11 7.79
CA LEU A 22 11.97 8.72 8.11
C LEU A 22 11.46 8.30 9.48
N GLU A 23 11.77 9.09 10.52
CA GLU A 23 11.28 8.83 11.88
C GLU A 23 9.75 8.75 11.93
N THR A 24 9.07 9.61 11.16
CA THR A 24 7.61 9.63 11.08
C THR A 24 7.04 8.38 10.40
N VAL A 25 7.61 7.97 9.26
CA VAL A 25 7.19 6.77 8.54
C VAL A 25 7.51 5.51 9.34
N GLU A 26 8.68 5.43 9.97
CA GLU A 26 9.05 4.33 10.87
C GLU A 26 8.11 4.25 12.07
N TYR A 27 7.69 5.39 12.63
CA TYR A 27 6.66 5.40 13.68
C TYR A 27 5.33 4.82 13.18
N LEU A 28 4.90 5.19 11.98
CA LEU A 28 3.68 4.64 11.37
C LEU A 28 3.81 3.13 11.13
N TYR A 29 4.96 2.66 10.65
CA TYR A 29 5.24 1.24 10.46
C TYR A 29 5.19 0.45 11.76
N ASN A 30 5.84 0.95 12.82
CA ASN A 30 5.85 0.31 14.13
C ASN A 30 4.46 0.27 14.81
N HIS A 31 3.49 1.04 14.31
CA HIS A 31 2.11 1.08 14.80
C HIS A 31 1.09 0.79 13.70
N ALA A 32 1.48 0.04 12.66
CA ALA A 32 0.60 -0.32 11.55
C ALA A 32 -0.64 -1.10 12.04
N ASP A 33 -0.49 -1.86 13.13
CA ASP A 33 -1.55 -2.57 13.83
C ASP A 33 -2.65 -1.64 14.39
N MET A 34 -2.33 -0.36 14.63
CA MET A 34 -3.27 0.65 15.11
C MET A 34 -3.99 1.42 14.00
N ILE A 35 -3.54 1.30 12.75
CA ILE A 35 -4.15 1.98 11.60
C ILE A 35 -5.53 1.36 11.32
N ALA A 36 -6.60 2.13 11.41
CA ALA A 36 -7.94 1.60 11.14
C ALA A 36 -8.14 1.39 9.64
N VAL A 37 -8.98 0.41 9.27
CA VAL A 37 -9.37 0.16 7.86
C VAL A 37 -9.88 1.42 7.16
N GLY A 38 -10.63 2.26 7.87
CA GLY A 38 -11.15 3.51 7.32
C GLY A 38 -10.08 4.54 6.94
N ASP A 39 -8.86 4.38 7.43
CA ASP A 39 -7.72 5.26 7.15
C ASP A 39 -6.82 4.71 6.02
N TYR A 40 -7.10 3.51 5.49
CA TYR A 40 -6.30 2.91 4.40
C TYR A 40 -6.21 3.81 3.17
N PRO A 41 -7.30 4.44 2.69
CA PRO A 41 -7.21 5.34 1.53
C PRO A 41 -6.25 6.51 1.76
N ASP A 42 -6.11 6.97 3.01
CA ASP A 42 -5.23 8.10 3.33
C ASP A 42 -3.76 7.68 3.33
N ILE A 43 -3.45 6.49 3.85
CA ILE A 43 -2.10 5.89 3.77
C ILE A 43 -1.73 5.58 2.33
N ILE A 44 -2.63 4.98 1.55
CA ILE A 44 -2.35 4.63 0.16
C ILE A 44 -1.98 5.88 -0.66
N ARG A 45 -2.67 7.00 -0.45
CA ARG A 45 -2.40 8.27 -1.16
C ARG A 45 -1.16 9.02 -0.68
N GLY A 46 -0.51 8.55 0.38
CA GLY A 46 0.63 9.22 0.98
C GLY A 46 1.98 8.79 0.44
N GLU A 47 2.10 7.98 -0.61
CA GLU A 47 3.41 7.44 -1.06
C GLU A 47 4.33 8.46 -1.77
N ASN A 48 3.83 9.67 -2.06
CA ASN A 48 4.54 10.67 -2.84
C ASN A 48 5.82 11.17 -2.15
N GLY A 49 6.89 11.30 -2.93
CA GLY A 49 8.16 11.85 -2.44
C GLY A 49 8.92 10.92 -1.50
N THR A 50 8.62 9.61 -1.51
CA THR A 50 9.47 8.62 -0.83
C THR A 50 10.77 8.39 -1.60
N ASP A 51 11.90 8.29 -0.88
CA ASP A 51 13.17 7.87 -1.44
C ASP A 51 13.95 6.93 -0.49
N GLY A 52 14.78 6.05 -1.06
CA GLY A 52 15.66 5.14 -0.31
C GLY A 52 14.96 4.39 0.83
N ALA A 53 15.47 4.57 2.05
CA ALA A 53 14.93 3.92 3.25
C ALA A 53 13.48 4.33 3.58
N LEU A 54 13.05 5.51 3.12
CA LEU A 54 11.67 5.95 3.28
C LEU A 54 10.72 5.09 2.45
N THR A 55 11.10 4.83 1.20
CA THR A 55 10.33 3.97 0.29
C THR A 55 10.21 2.56 0.87
N GLU A 56 11.31 1.97 1.34
CA GLU A 56 11.29 0.64 1.96
C GLU A 56 10.36 0.56 3.16
N SER A 57 10.38 1.58 4.04
CA SER A 57 9.49 1.65 5.20
C SER A 57 8.02 1.81 4.79
N TYR A 58 7.76 2.59 3.73
CA TYR A 58 6.42 2.78 3.21
C TYR A 58 5.86 1.49 2.58
N ASP A 59 6.67 0.78 1.81
CA ASP A 59 6.33 -0.49 1.18
C ASP A 59 5.96 -1.54 2.24
N ALA A 60 6.69 -1.55 3.36
CA ALA A 60 6.42 -2.42 4.49
C ALA A 60 5.06 -2.09 5.16
N ILE A 61 4.70 -0.81 5.31
CA ILE A 61 3.37 -0.40 5.80
C ILE A 61 2.29 -0.95 4.89
N LEU A 62 2.40 -0.71 3.57
CA LEU A 62 1.38 -1.16 2.61
C LEU A 62 1.21 -2.69 2.65
N ALA A 63 2.32 -3.44 2.70
CA ALA A 63 2.30 -4.89 2.81
C ALA A 63 1.64 -5.39 4.11
N GLU A 64 1.91 -4.75 5.25
CA GLU A 64 1.29 -5.10 6.54
C GLU A 64 -0.21 -4.84 6.52
N LEU A 65 -0.65 -3.67 6.04
CA LEU A 65 -2.07 -3.32 5.95
C LEU A 65 -2.85 -4.27 5.03
N TYR A 66 -2.25 -4.62 3.89
CA TYR A 66 -2.79 -5.63 2.97
C TYR A 66 -2.86 -7.01 3.63
N THR A 67 -1.81 -7.44 4.33
CA THR A 67 -1.75 -8.76 4.95
C THR A 67 -2.83 -8.94 6.02
N ARG A 68 -3.12 -7.88 6.77
CA ARG A 68 -4.13 -7.87 7.83
C ARG A 68 -5.55 -7.90 7.27
N GLU A 69 -5.87 -7.05 6.29
CA GLU A 69 -7.22 -6.89 5.74
C GLU A 69 -7.19 -6.75 4.20
N PRO A 70 -6.90 -7.84 3.46
CA PRO A 70 -6.61 -7.78 2.02
C PRO A 70 -7.78 -7.26 1.19
N SER A 71 -9.00 -7.69 1.51
CA SER A 71 -10.21 -7.23 0.82
C SER A 71 -10.43 -5.73 0.98
N LYS A 72 -10.21 -5.22 2.19
CA LYS A 72 -10.39 -3.79 2.50
C LYS A 72 -9.28 -2.92 1.95
N PHE A 73 -8.07 -3.46 1.86
CA PHE A 73 -6.98 -2.80 1.16
C PHE A 73 -7.27 -2.69 -0.34
N ILE A 74 -7.75 -3.77 -0.97
CA ILE A 74 -8.12 -3.76 -2.39
C ILE A 74 -9.29 -2.80 -2.66
N GLU A 75 -10.30 -2.77 -1.79
CA GLU A 75 -11.39 -1.78 -1.83
C GLU A 75 -10.84 -0.34 -1.80
N ALA A 76 -9.93 -0.04 -0.87
CA ALA A 76 -9.31 1.27 -0.74
C ALA A 76 -8.46 1.66 -1.96
N LEU A 77 -7.68 0.71 -2.49
CA LEU A 77 -6.84 0.90 -3.67
C LEU A 77 -7.66 1.08 -4.96
N ALA A 78 -8.78 0.37 -5.09
CA ALA A 78 -9.71 0.54 -6.21
C ALA A 78 -10.41 1.91 -6.21
N GLY A 79 -10.46 2.59 -5.06
CA GLY A 79 -11.01 3.94 -4.90
C GLY A 79 -10.04 5.08 -5.24
N LEU A 80 -8.88 4.81 -5.84
CA LEU A 80 -7.97 5.83 -6.34
C LEU A 80 -8.49 6.48 -7.63
N GLU A 81 -8.18 7.76 -7.81
CA GLU A 81 -8.77 8.57 -8.89
C GLU A 81 -8.13 8.30 -10.25
N THR A 82 -6.84 7.95 -10.26
CA THR A 82 -6.08 7.76 -11.51
C THR A 82 -5.44 6.38 -11.63
N PRO A 83 -5.37 5.80 -12.85
CA PRO A 83 -4.64 4.55 -13.09
C PRO A 83 -3.16 4.62 -12.71
N SER A 84 -2.52 5.79 -12.85
CA SER A 84 -1.11 5.97 -12.50
C SER A 84 -0.84 5.88 -11.00
N GLU A 85 -1.71 6.45 -10.16
CA GLU A 85 -1.59 6.33 -8.70
C GLU A 85 -1.78 4.87 -8.28
N MET A 86 -2.77 4.19 -8.85
CA MET A 86 -2.98 2.76 -8.61
C MET A 86 -1.77 1.92 -9.01
N GLU A 87 -1.19 2.14 -10.20
CA GLU A 87 0.00 1.40 -10.65
C GLU A 87 1.23 1.63 -9.77
N SER A 88 1.40 2.86 -9.28
CA SER A 88 2.48 3.22 -8.37
C SER A 88 2.33 2.47 -7.04
N VAL A 89 1.17 2.56 -6.40
CA VAL A 89 0.88 1.82 -5.15
C VAL A 89 0.98 0.31 -5.34
N VAL A 90 0.50 -0.23 -6.46
CA VAL A 90 0.63 -1.66 -6.78
C VAL A 90 2.11 -2.05 -6.85
N SER A 91 2.98 -1.19 -7.36
CA SER A 91 4.42 -1.44 -7.45
C SER A 91 5.07 -1.46 -6.06
N HIS A 92 4.76 -0.47 -5.22
CA HIS A 92 5.20 -0.38 -3.83
C HIS A 92 4.72 -1.57 -2.99
N LEU A 93 3.43 -1.89 -3.08
CA LEU A 93 2.85 -3.05 -2.40
C LEU A 93 3.49 -4.37 -2.87
N THR A 94 3.69 -4.57 -4.17
CA THR A 94 4.32 -5.79 -4.69
C THR A 94 5.74 -5.94 -4.15
N TYR A 95 6.49 -4.84 -4.09
CA TYR A 95 7.83 -4.84 -3.51
C TYR A 95 7.80 -5.25 -2.03
N GLY A 96 6.93 -4.63 -1.22
CA GLY A 96 6.76 -5.00 0.19
C GLY A 96 6.34 -6.48 0.38
N LEU A 97 5.46 -6.99 -0.48
CA LEU A 97 5.04 -8.40 -0.45
C LEU A 97 6.12 -9.38 -0.93
N SER A 98 7.13 -8.92 -1.67
CA SER A 98 8.24 -9.76 -2.11
C SER A 98 9.11 -10.29 -0.96
N TYR A 99 9.06 -9.63 0.20
CA TYR A 99 9.69 -10.08 1.45
C TYR A 99 8.88 -11.14 2.19
N GLN A 100 7.64 -11.42 1.76
CA GLN A 100 6.77 -12.45 2.32
C GLN A 100 6.82 -13.74 1.48
N ASP A 101 6.06 -14.75 1.91
CA ASP A 101 5.83 -15.96 1.10
C ASP A 101 4.90 -15.64 -0.07
N THR A 102 5.51 -15.41 -1.25
CA THR A 102 4.81 -15.04 -2.49
C THR A 102 3.79 -16.09 -2.93
N ALA A 103 4.00 -17.38 -2.62
CA ALA A 103 3.04 -18.43 -2.93
C ALA A 103 1.77 -18.30 -2.07
N GLN A 104 1.93 -17.94 -0.79
CA GLN A 104 0.79 -17.65 0.09
C GLN A 104 0.04 -16.39 -0.34
N VAL A 105 0.76 -15.33 -0.70
CA VAL A 105 0.16 -14.09 -1.23
C VAL A 105 -0.68 -14.39 -2.47
N LYS A 106 -0.12 -15.15 -3.42
CA LYS A 106 -0.82 -15.59 -4.64
C LYS A 106 -2.08 -16.39 -4.31
N ALA A 107 -1.97 -17.39 -3.44
CA ALA A 107 -3.13 -18.22 -3.06
C ALA A 107 -4.27 -17.40 -2.44
N LYS A 108 -3.93 -16.43 -1.58
CA LYS A 108 -4.92 -15.49 -1.00
C LYS A 108 -5.58 -14.61 -2.06
N LEU A 109 -4.82 -14.06 -3.00
CA LEU A 109 -5.36 -13.27 -4.12
C LEU A 109 -6.30 -14.10 -5.01
N GLU A 110 -5.91 -15.32 -5.37
CA GLU A 110 -6.76 -16.21 -6.16
C GLU A 110 -8.05 -16.56 -5.41
N GLN A 111 -7.96 -16.88 -4.11
CA GLN A 111 -9.12 -17.13 -3.28
C GLN A 111 -10.04 -15.91 -3.21
N LEU A 112 -9.49 -14.71 -3.02
CA LEU A 112 -10.26 -13.47 -2.98
C LEU A 112 -10.99 -13.23 -4.30
N LYS A 113 -10.36 -13.49 -5.44
CA LYS A 113 -10.99 -13.34 -6.77
C LYS A 113 -12.11 -14.35 -7.06
N GLN A 114 -12.00 -15.55 -6.46
CA GLN A 114 -12.99 -16.63 -6.63
C GLN A 114 -14.17 -16.49 -5.68
N THR A 115 -13.93 -16.04 -4.44
CA THR A 115 -14.91 -16.07 -3.35
C THR A 115 -15.39 -14.69 -2.91
N GLY A 116 -14.65 -13.63 -3.25
CA GLY A 116 -15.00 -12.25 -2.94
C GLY A 116 -16.03 -11.70 -3.91
N ASP A 117 -17.00 -10.97 -3.37
CA ASP A 117 -17.90 -10.11 -4.13
C ASP A 117 -17.16 -8.83 -4.53
N LEU A 118 -16.18 -8.98 -5.43
CA LEU A 118 -15.35 -7.88 -5.91
C LEU A 118 -16.08 -7.10 -7.00
N SER A 119 -16.08 -5.78 -6.87
CA SER A 119 -16.44 -4.85 -7.93
C SER A 119 -15.50 -4.99 -9.14
N VAL A 120 -15.86 -4.35 -10.25
CA VAL A 120 -15.04 -4.36 -11.48
C VAL A 120 -13.66 -3.75 -11.22
N ASP A 121 -13.59 -2.68 -10.42
CA ASP A 121 -12.33 -1.98 -10.15
C ASP A 121 -11.47 -2.74 -9.13
N GLU A 122 -12.08 -3.32 -8.10
CA GLU A 122 -11.38 -4.20 -7.15
C GLU A 122 -10.81 -5.45 -7.85
N ARG A 123 -11.56 -6.02 -8.80
CA ARG A 123 -11.08 -7.16 -9.59
C ARG A 123 -9.89 -6.76 -10.47
N ARG A 124 -9.91 -5.56 -11.06
CA ARG A 124 -8.77 -5.02 -11.83
C ARG A 124 -7.52 -4.87 -10.96
N VAL A 125 -7.66 -4.32 -9.76
CA VAL A 125 -6.56 -4.22 -8.78
C VAL A 125 -6.00 -5.60 -8.45
N ALA A 126 -6.88 -6.56 -8.13
CA ALA A 126 -6.47 -7.92 -7.82
C ALA A 126 -5.77 -8.62 -9.01
N ASP A 127 -6.22 -8.37 -10.23
CA ASP A 127 -5.57 -8.87 -11.46
C ASP A 127 -4.18 -8.26 -11.65
N GLN A 128 -4.02 -6.94 -11.44
CA GLN A 128 -2.72 -6.27 -11.54
C GLN A 128 -1.74 -6.75 -10.47
N LEU A 129 -2.18 -6.88 -9.22
CA LEU A 129 -1.37 -7.42 -8.13
C LEU A 129 -0.93 -8.86 -8.41
N LEU A 130 -1.85 -9.71 -8.86
CA LEU A 130 -1.52 -11.09 -9.21
C LEU A 130 -0.48 -11.15 -10.33
N GLY A 131 -0.66 -10.37 -11.40
CA GLY A 131 0.31 -10.33 -12.50
C GLY A 131 1.70 -9.86 -12.07
N ARG A 132 1.79 -8.88 -11.16
CA ARG A 132 3.06 -8.37 -10.62
C ARG A 132 3.72 -9.35 -9.64
N VAL A 133 2.94 -10.07 -8.84
CA VAL A 133 3.47 -11.12 -7.95
C VAL A 133 3.97 -12.34 -8.74
N GLU A 134 3.34 -12.68 -9.87
CA GLU A 134 3.77 -13.77 -10.75
C GLU A 134 5.01 -13.43 -11.58
N HIS A 135 5.15 -12.16 -11.95
CA HIS A 135 6.25 -11.63 -12.73
C HIS A 135 6.89 -10.44 -12.00
N PRO A 136 7.60 -10.70 -10.89
CA PRO A 136 8.42 -9.66 -10.29
C PRO A 136 9.53 -9.34 -11.30
N TYR A 137 9.49 -8.11 -11.83
CA TYR A 137 10.36 -7.52 -12.87
C TYR A 137 9.96 -7.79 -14.33
#